data_AF-A0A2T3JGL0-F1
#
_entry.id   AF-A0A2T3JGL0-F1
#
_cell.length_a   1.000
_cell.length_b   1.000
_cell.length_c   1.000
_cell.angle_alpha   90.00
_cell.angle_beta   90.00
_cell.angle_gamma   90.00
#
_symmetry.space_group_name_H-M   'P 1'
#
loop_
_entity.id
_entity.type
_entity.pdbx_description
1 polymer ?
#
loop_
_entity_poly.entity_id
_entity_poly.type
_entity_poly.pdbx_seq_one_letter_code
_entity_poly.pdbx_strand_id
1 'polypeptide(L)'
;MKKTILIASVLLSGTAWAEDAKVCFYEDKNFLGQKWCTQQLGQQNIPSHMNDKVTSIRLYGNAYVKVYEHAYQSGKSTTVMQDTYRFARLSDSISSFELLERTSNDFACLYQNAGYDGTPMCAMAGEGIADMGMAELTNEMSSVFLSGNASASLYSDTNFNSRSVPLIRSSGSLKDHSFNDEADSFRVHIRQPSTLQALVAVQNELVTYSPIYKATWMGTHNSYNSGDYYWASAKPNQSTSIVEQLESGVRTIEIDVVGRTLKHKVDTSGTSFVRVMSEIKNWLRVNSGQFIYVKFEHSSKNEGYEQDVAREIIETFGNMVFRDAGNACNYAPESLTTKELLDDGKQIMFFAFNGDCGNNTDYRSVIWNRMGPETSDDHDYAAGCPSSLPAWELGRFSTIVEDKRGWAWDHYLTVSQVRPALECGINFIGRDQFLPDDADGYIANHIFSWRNGLDTPSVGRQHVKLSVGSDGYAHFATASQSEQYPALCMDREGQIQATSQAMSYDQAQATCSNEFADSRFTVPTNARELSLFAKSVNEGDQFWMNYRAIGDRWVPFAE
;
A
#
# COMPACT_ATOMS: atom_id res chain seq x y z
N MET A 1 -41.49 -29.24 20.41
CA MET A 1 -41.56 -28.22 19.33
C MET A 1 -40.44 -27.21 19.56
N LYS A 2 -39.28 -27.39 18.90
CA LYS A 2 -38.18 -26.41 18.93
C LYS A 2 -38.33 -25.55 17.68
N LYS A 3 -38.47 -24.23 17.87
CA LYS A 3 -38.55 -23.26 16.78
C LYS A 3 -37.17 -23.10 16.16
N THR A 4 -37.02 -23.56 14.92
CA THR A 4 -35.89 -23.25 14.05
C THR A 4 -36.02 -21.79 13.62
N ILE A 5 -35.08 -20.95 14.03
CA ILE A 5 -34.92 -19.59 13.50
C ILE A 5 -34.06 -19.75 12.24
N LEU A 6 -34.67 -19.65 11.06
CA LEU A 6 -33.93 -19.43 9.82
C LEU A 6 -33.42 -17.99 9.86
N ILE A 7 -32.10 -17.82 9.97
CA ILE A 7 -31.44 -16.57 9.62
C ILE A 7 -31.27 -16.61 8.11
N ALA A 8 -32.09 -15.85 7.39
CA ALA A 8 -31.92 -15.64 5.97
C ALA A 8 -30.69 -14.73 5.77
N SER A 9 -29.59 -15.32 5.31
CA SER A 9 -28.42 -14.60 4.83
C SER A 9 -28.82 -13.85 3.55
N VAL A 10 -29.14 -12.56 3.68
CA VAL A 10 -29.25 -11.67 2.53
C VAL A 10 -27.81 -11.36 2.10
N LEU A 11 -27.35 -12.02 1.04
CA LEU A 11 -26.17 -11.60 0.28
C LEU A 11 -26.47 -10.25 -0.39
N LEU A 12 -26.31 -9.17 0.37
CA LEU A 12 -26.09 -7.85 -0.22
C LEU A 12 -24.65 -7.88 -0.72
N SER A 13 -24.48 -8.16 -2.01
CA SER A 13 -23.27 -7.80 -2.73
C SER A 13 -23.18 -6.27 -2.73
N GLY A 14 -22.63 -5.72 -1.65
CA GLY A 14 -22.31 -4.31 -1.55
C GLY A 14 -21.18 -4.04 -2.54
N THR A 15 -21.52 -3.53 -3.72
CA THR A 15 -20.53 -2.78 -4.49
C THR A 15 -20.08 -1.65 -3.58
N ALA A 16 -18.83 -1.66 -3.13
CA ALA A 16 -18.22 -0.53 -2.45
C ALA A 16 -18.54 0.72 -3.28
N TRP A 17 -19.36 1.61 -2.74
CA TRP A 17 -19.80 2.80 -3.46
C TRP A 17 -18.56 3.64 -3.72
N ALA A 18 -18.17 3.76 -5.00
CA ALA A 18 -17.11 4.67 -5.38
C ALA A 18 -17.50 6.05 -4.86
N GLU A 19 -16.61 6.70 -4.11
CA GLU A 19 -16.88 8.06 -3.62
C GLU A 19 -17.13 8.97 -4.82
N ASP A 20 -18.20 9.77 -4.77
CA ASP A 20 -18.55 10.70 -5.84
C ASP A 20 -17.38 11.65 -6.14
N ALA A 21 -17.20 11.99 -7.41
CA ALA A 21 -16.25 13.01 -7.83
C ALA A 21 -16.57 14.35 -7.15
N LYS A 22 -15.61 14.84 -6.35
CA LYS A 22 -15.73 16.05 -5.54
C LYS A 22 -14.37 16.72 -5.43
N VAL A 23 -14.37 18.04 -5.40
CA VAL A 23 -13.21 18.88 -5.06
C VAL A 23 -13.55 19.76 -3.86
N CYS A 24 -12.58 19.93 -2.97
CA CYS A 24 -12.61 20.93 -1.90
C CYS A 24 -11.40 21.85 -2.02
N PHE A 25 -11.64 23.16 -2.05
CA PHE A 25 -10.65 24.23 -2.05
C PHE A 25 -10.51 24.82 -0.65
N TYR A 26 -9.28 25.17 -0.28
CA TYR A 26 -8.93 25.63 1.06
C TYR A 26 -8.08 26.89 0.98
N GLU A 27 -8.36 27.83 1.89
CA GLU A 27 -7.68 29.13 1.98
C GLU A 27 -6.22 28.97 2.40
N ASP A 28 -5.95 28.07 3.33
CA ASP A 28 -4.61 27.86 3.84
C ASP A 28 -4.01 26.54 3.35
N LYS A 29 -2.68 26.42 3.48
CA LYS A 29 -1.96 25.15 3.30
C LYS A 29 -2.44 24.07 4.28
N ASN A 30 -2.17 22.82 3.95
CA ASN A 30 -2.53 21.64 4.74
C ASN A 30 -4.05 21.55 4.99
N PHE A 31 -4.86 22.04 4.04
CA PHE A 31 -6.32 21.96 4.08
C PHE A 31 -6.95 22.66 5.29
N LEU A 32 -6.35 23.78 5.69
CA LEU A 32 -6.81 24.62 6.78
C LEU A 32 -7.55 25.85 6.23
N GLY A 33 -8.05 26.70 7.14
CA GLY A 33 -8.73 27.95 6.78
C GLY A 33 -10.14 27.74 6.24
N GLN A 34 -10.64 28.73 5.50
CA GLN A 34 -11.94 28.63 4.87
C GLN A 34 -11.97 27.51 3.82
N LYS A 35 -13.02 26.68 3.87
CA LYS A 35 -13.23 25.55 2.95
C LYS A 35 -14.47 25.76 2.09
N TRP A 36 -14.34 25.50 0.80
CA TRP A 36 -15.46 25.40 -0.13
C TRP A 36 -15.35 24.14 -1.00
N CYS A 37 -16.43 23.37 -1.11
CA CYS A 37 -16.47 22.14 -1.89
C CYS A 37 -17.56 22.17 -2.94
N THR A 38 -17.34 21.48 -4.06
CA THR A 38 -18.34 21.29 -5.11
C THR A 38 -18.20 19.90 -5.74
N GLN A 39 -19.31 19.40 -6.26
CA GLN A 39 -19.42 18.17 -7.07
C GLN A 39 -19.91 18.48 -8.49
N GLN A 40 -20.17 19.75 -8.79
CA GLN A 40 -20.63 20.15 -10.11
C GLN A 40 -19.48 19.98 -11.11
N LEU A 41 -19.68 19.15 -12.13
CA LEU A 41 -18.69 18.96 -13.20
C LEU A 41 -18.66 20.15 -14.17
N GLY A 42 -17.53 20.30 -14.86
CA GLY A 42 -17.31 21.33 -15.87
C GLY A 42 -16.78 22.65 -15.30
N GLN A 43 -16.85 23.67 -16.15
CA GLN A 43 -16.25 24.98 -15.93
C GLN A 43 -17.00 25.82 -14.89
N GLN A 44 -16.26 26.36 -13.92
CA GLN A 44 -16.79 27.17 -12.82
C GLN A 44 -15.80 28.26 -12.42
N ASN A 45 -16.32 29.38 -11.92
CA ASN A 45 -15.50 30.37 -11.21
C ASN A 45 -15.42 30.02 -9.73
N ILE A 46 -14.31 30.39 -9.09
CA ILE A 46 -14.20 30.32 -7.64
C ILE A 46 -15.19 31.34 -7.04
N PRO A 47 -15.97 30.99 -5.99
CA PRO A 47 -16.86 31.93 -5.33
C PRO A 47 -16.11 33.16 -4.82
N SER A 48 -16.76 34.32 -4.83
CA SER A 48 -16.13 35.61 -4.48
C SER A 48 -15.43 35.65 -3.12
N HIS A 49 -15.85 34.83 -2.14
CA HIS A 49 -15.22 34.77 -0.83
C HIS A 49 -13.92 33.95 -0.78
N MET A 50 -13.69 33.09 -1.78
CA MET A 50 -12.51 32.23 -1.95
C MET A 50 -11.60 32.66 -3.12
N ASN A 51 -12.06 33.56 -3.99
CA ASN A 51 -11.31 33.98 -5.18
C ASN A 51 -9.95 34.55 -4.79
N ASP A 52 -8.88 34.09 -5.44
CA ASP A 52 -7.50 34.51 -5.15
C ASP A 52 -7.06 34.26 -3.69
N LYS A 53 -7.55 33.18 -3.11
CA LYS A 53 -7.17 32.73 -1.77
C LYS A 53 -6.87 31.25 -1.66
N VAL A 54 -7.02 30.50 -2.74
CA VAL A 54 -6.85 29.04 -2.69
C VAL A 54 -5.35 28.72 -2.56
N THR A 55 -4.97 28.07 -1.45
CA THR A 55 -3.61 27.58 -1.22
C THR A 55 -3.53 26.05 -1.22
N SER A 56 -4.64 25.32 -1.00
CA SER A 56 -4.64 23.85 -1.08
C SER A 56 -5.96 23.26 -1.60
N ILE A 57 -5.89 22.05 -2.15
CA ILE A 57 -7.01 21.36 -2.79
C ILE A 57 -7.05 19.88 -2.38
N ARG A 58 -8.22 19.38 -1.94
CA ARG A 58 -8.51 17.94 -1.81
C ARG A 58 -9.41 17.45 -2.92
N LEU A 59 -9.12 16.26 -3.40
CA LEU A 59 -9.86 15.53 -4.41
C LEU A 59 -10.39 14.21 -3.84
N TYR A 60 -11.50 13.77 -4.41
CA TYR A 60 -12.25 12.61 -3.96
C TYR A 60 -12.75 11.81 -5.16
N GLY A 61 -12.98 10.51 -4.98
CA GLY A 61 -13.35 9.63 -6.08
C GLY A 61 -12.37 9.68 -7.25
N ASN A 62 -12.90 9.71 -8.47
CA ASN A 62 -12.13 9.89 -9.70
C ASN A 62 -11.94 11.37 -10.11
N ALA A 63 -12.27 12.33 -9.25
CA ALA A 63 -12.15 13.74 -9.57
C ALA A 63 -10.71 14.17 -9.82
N TYR A 64 -10.54 15.02 -10.84
CA TYR A 64 -9.39 15.87 -11.05
C TYR A 64 -9.84 17.25 -11.54
N VAL A 65 -8.96 18.25 -11.46
CA VAL A 65 -9.32 19.63 -11.77
C VAL A 65 -8.24 20.30 -12.60
N LYS A 66 -8.65 21.13 -13.55
CA LYS A 66 -7.77 22.16 -14.13
C LYS A 66 -8.05 23.48 -13.42
N VAL A 67 -7.03 24.11 -12.86
CA VAL A 67 -7.16 25.42 -12.19
C VAL A 67 -6.57 26.52 -13.07
N TYR A 68 -7.12 27.72 -12.94
CA TYR A 68 -6.77 28.88 -13.75
C TYR A 68 -6.60 30.13 -12.88
N GLU A 69 -5.60 30.94 -13.24
CA GLU A 69 -5.23 32.19 -12.57
C GLU A 69 -6.34 33.26 -12.64
N HIS A 70 -7.16 33.24 -13.69
CA HIS A 70 -8.19 34.24 -13.89
C HIS A 70 -9.57 33.59 -14.04
N ALA A 71 -10.61 34.41 -13.92
CA ALA A 71 -11.98 33.96 -14.15
C ALA A 71 -12.17 33.44 -15.58
N TYR A 72 -13.21 32.62 -15.78
CA TYR A 72 -13.61 32.10 -17.09
C TYR A 72 -12.50 31.29 -17.80
N GLN A 73 -11.78 30.46 -17.04
CA GLN A 73 -10.78 29.51 -17.52
C GLN A 73 -9.66 30.17 -18.35
N SER A 74 -9.14 31.29 -17.83
CA SER A 74 -8.11 32.08 -18.50
C SER A 74 -6.90 32.35 -17.61
N GLY A 75 -5.81 32.86 -18.20
CA GLY A 75 -4.53 33.05 -17.50
C GLY A 75 -3.71 31.76 -17.41
N LYS A 76 -2.72 31.75 -16.52
CA LYS A 76 -1.90 30.55 -16.25
C LYS A 76 -2.78 29.42 -15.74
N SER A 77 -2.42 28.18 -16.08
CA SER A 77 -3.23 27.04 -15.67
C SER A 77 -2.41 25.78 -15.43
N THR A 78 -2.93 24.91 -14.56
CA THR A 78 -2.37 23.58 -14.36
C THR A 78 -3.44 22.54 -14.08
N THR A 79 -3.10 21.27 -14.31
CA THR A 79 -3.94 20.12 -14.02
C THR A 79 -3.50 19.46 -12.70
N VAL A 80 -4.47 19.27 -11.81
CA VAL A 80 -4.32 18.70 -10.47
C VAL A 80 -5.10 17.38 -10.42
N MET A 81 -4.42 16.24 -10.30
CA MET A 81 -5.05 14.91 -10.19
C MET A 81 -4.96 14.31 -8.79
N GLN A 82 -4.20 14.94 -7.90
CA GLN A 82 -3.94 14.49 -6.53
C GLN A 82 -4.18 15.62 -5.52
N ASP A 83 -4.42 15.27 -4.27
CA ASP A 83 -4.50 16.23 -3.18
C ASP A 83 -3.22 17.07 -3.17
N THR A 84 -3.38 18.38 -3.28
CA THR A 84 -2.27 19.35 -3.27
C THR A 84 -2.36 20.12 -1.97
N TYR A 85 -1.53 19.74 -0.99
CA TYR A 85 -1.56 20.33 0.34
C TYR A 85 -0.98 21.76 0.39
N ARG A 86 -0.25 22.17 -0.65
CA ARG A 86 0.25 23.53 -0.80
C ARG A 86 0.62 23.82 -2.25
N PHE A 87 -0.03 24.82 -2.84
CA PHE A 87 0.45 25.45 -4.08
C PHE A 87 1.67 26.33 -3.81
N ALA A 88 2.54 26.47 -4.81
CA ALA A 88 3.65 27.43 -4.78
C ALA A 88 3.44 28.49 -5.87
N ARG A 89 3.46 28.11 -7.15
CA ARG A 89 2.80 28.87 -8.22
C ARG A 89 1.28 28.71 -8.11
N LEU A 90 0.55 29.72 -8.56
CA LEU A 90 -0.92 29.82 -8.48
C LEU A 90 -1.51 29.88 -7.06
N SER A 91 -0.69 29.81 -6.00
CA SER A 91 -1.18 30.02 -4.63
C SER A 91 -1.78 31.41 -4.51
N ASP A 92 -2.97 31.49 -3.92
CA ASP A 92 -3.73 32.74 -3.76
C ASP A 92 -4.00 33.49 -5.07
N SER A 93 -3.99 32.80 -6.21
CA SER A 93 -4.32 33.40 -7.50
C SER A 93 -5.29 32.57 -8.33
N ILE A 94 -5.85 31.48 -7.78
CA ILE A 94 -6.84 30.67 -8.49
C ILE A 94 -8.18 31.38 -8.46
N SER A 95 -8.72 31.67 -9.65
CA SER A 95 -9.98 32.38 -9.84
C SER A 95 -11.03 31.56 -10.59
N SER A 96 -10.63 30.51 -11.33
CA SER A 96 -11.57 29.57 -11.94
C SER A 96 -10.99 28.17 -12.11
N PHE A 97 -11.85 27.20 -12.37
CA PHE A 97 -11.47 25.81 -12.54
C PHE A 97 -12.41 25.06 -13.48
N GLU A 98 -11.99 23.87 -13.90
CA GLU A 98 -12.81 22.87 -14.58
C GLU A 98 -12.71 21.57 -13.79
N LEU A 99 -13.83 21.10 -13.22
CA LEU A 99 -13.89 19.82 -12.50
C LEU A 99 -14.26 18.69 -13.47
N LEU A 100 -13.45 17.64 -13.49
CA LEU A 100 -13.53 16.53 -14.43
C LEU A 100 -13.38 15.19 -13.70
N GLU A 101 -13.74 14.11 -14.38
CA GLU A 101 -13.55 12.74 -13.89
C GLU A 101 -12.49 12.04 -14.73
N ARG A 102 -11.53 11.39 -14.05
CA ARG A 102 -10.52 10.58 -14.71
C ARG A 102 -11.17 9.34 -15.33
N THR A 103 -10.73 9.00 -16.53
CA THR A 103 -11.12 7.78 -17.23
C THR A 103 -10.15 6.63 -17.00
N SER A 104 -8.98 6.91 -16.40
CA SER A 104 -7.96 5.94 -16.07
C SER A 104 -7.26 6.31 -14.76
N ASN A 105 -6.72 5.29 -14.08
CA ASN A 105 -5.78 5.45 -12.97
C ASN A 105 -4.33 5.49 -13.45
N ASP A 106 -4.07 5.40 -14.75
CA ASP A 106 -2.73 5.53 -15.32
C ASP A 106 -2.44 6.99 -15.67
N PHE A 107 -1.69 7.68 -14.83
CA PHE A 107 -1.32 9.08 -15.02
C PHE A 107 0.02 9.41 -14.34
N ALA A 108 0.59 10.56 -14.70
CA ALA A 108 1.73 11.13 -13.99
C ALA A 108 1.41 12.54 -13.52
N CYS A 109 1.95 12.92 -12.36
CA CYS A 109 1.97 14.30 -11.86
C CYS A 109 3.42 14.67 -11.55
N LEU A 110 3.96 15.66 -12.25
CA LEU A 110 5.21 16.29 -11.85
C LEU A 110 4.90 17.36 -10.83
N TYR A 111 5.80 17.58 -9.87
CA TYR A 111 5.65 18.58 -8.82
C TYR A 111 6.83 19.56 -8.81
N GLN A 112 6.51 20.82 -8.54
CA GLN A 112 7.49 21.91 -8.49
C GLN A 112 8.59 21.67 -7.44
N ASN A 113 8.28 21.02 -6.32
CA ASN A 113 9.26 20.79 -5.26
C ASN A 113 9.42 19.28 -4.99
N ALA A 114 10.49 18.91 -4.29
CA ALA A 114 10.74 17.54 -3.87
C ALA A 114 9.65 17.01 -2.90
N GLY A 115 9.46 15.70 -2.93
CA GLY A 115 8.48 14.94 -2.15
C GLY A 115 7.04 15.30 -2.48
N TYR A 116 6.72 15.52 -3.75
CA TYR A 116 5.36 15.78 -4.24
C TYR A 116 4.74 17.07 -3.69
N ASP A 117 5.55 18.13 -3.58
CA ASP A 117 5.17 19.43 -3.00
C ASP A 117 5.07 20.54 -4.07
N GLY A 118 4.31 21.57 -3.76
CA GLY A 118 4.09 22.71 -4.63
C GLY A 118 3.09 22.43 -5.74
N THR A 119 3.18 23.22 -6.80
CA THR A 119 2.26 23.20 -7.93
C THR A 119 2.46 21.92 -8.75
N PRO A 120 1.45 21.04 -8.89
CA PRO A 120 1.56 19.89 -9.75
C PRO A 120 1.29 20.26 -11.20
N MET A 121 1.76 19.43 -12.12
CA MET A 121 1.35 19.35 -13.52
C MET A 121 1.09 17.88 -13.87
N CYS A 122 -0.17 17.55 -14.12
CA CYS A 122 -0.58 16.16 -14.36
C CYS A 122 -1.08 15.91 -15.78
N ALA A 123 -0.87 14.69 -16.28
CA ALA A 123 -1.38 14.19 -17.55
C ALA A 123 -1.69 12.69 -17.46
N MET A 124 -2.74 12.22 -18.14
CA MET A 124 -3.07 10.79 -18.22
C MET A 124 -2.17 10.06 -19.21
N ALA A 125 -2.09 8.74 -19.11
CA ALA A 125 -1.34 7.93 -20.06
C ALA A 125 -1.86 8.12 -21.50
N GLY A 126 -0.93 8.33 -22.44
CA GLY A 126 -1.23 8.71 -23.83
C GLY A 126 -1.24 10.23 -24.07
N GLU A 127 -1.26 11.04 -23.02
CA GLU A 127 -1.18 12.50 -23.09
C GLU A 127 0.25 13.02 -22.80
N GLY A 128 0.42 14.33 -22.83
CA GLY A 128 1.64 15.02 -22.42
C GLY A 128 1.47 16.54 -22.39
N ILE A 129 2.35 17.21 -21.66
CA ILE A 129 2.44 18.67 -21.63
C ILE A 129 3.62 19.08 -22.49
N ALA A 130 3.34 19.71 -23.64
CA ALA A 130 4.35 20.12 -24.60
C ALA A 130 5.09 21.41 -24.20
N ASP A 131 4.51 22.22 -23.32
CA ASP A 131 5.13 23.47 -22.85
C ASP A 131 4.67 23.75 -21.42
N MET A 132 5.57 23.54 -20.45
CA MET A 132 5.31 23.83 -19.03
C MET A 132 5.29 25.34 -18.71
N GLY A 133 5.72 26.19 -19.64
CA GLY A 133 5.65 27.64 -19.52
C GLY A 133 4.22 28.18 -19.35
N MET A 134 3.21 27.40 -19.72
CA MET A 134 1.79 27.72 -19.51
C MET A 134 1.38 27.92 -18.04
N ALA A 135 2.20 27.44 -17.09
CA ALA A 135 2.04 27.73 -15.66
C ALA A 135 3.28 28.40 -15.03
N GLU A 136 4.22 28.89 -15.84
CA GLU A 136 5.54 29.38 -15.38
C GLU A 136 6.31 28.33 -14.56
N LEU A 137 6.28 27.07 -15.01
CA LEU A 137 6.97 25.93 -14.38
C LEU A 137 8.10 25.34 -15.24
N THR A 138 8.55 26.08 -16.25
CA THR A 138 9.75 25.79 -17.04
C THR A 138 10.97 25.64 -16.11
N ASN A 139 11.69 24.52 -16.19
CA ASN A 139 12.86 24.24 -15.36
C ASN A 139 12.61 24.35 -13.84
N GLU A 140 11.44 23.93 -13.37
CA GLU A 140 11.04 24.06 -11.96
C GLU A 140 10.52 22.75 -11.36
N MET A 141 10.56 21.63 -12.08
CA MET A 141 10.00 20.36 -11.58
C MET A 141 11.07 19.52 -10.86
N SER A 142 10.77 19.12 -9.62
CA SER A 142 11.71 18.47 -8.69
C SER A 142 11.27 17.07 -8.24
N SER A 143 10.02 16.66 -8.47
CA SER A 143 9.56 15.29 -8.16
C SER A 143 8.42 14.83 -9.07
N VAL A 144 8.11 13.53 -9.06
CA VAL A 144 7.14 12.92 -9.97
C VAL A 144 6.38 11.78 -9.30
N PHE A 145 5.06 11.88 -9.29
CA PHE A 145 4.17 10.78 -8.94
C PHE A 145 3.71 10.05 -10.20
N LEU A 146 3.80 8.73 -10.22
CA LEU A 146 3.25 7.86 -11.26
C LEU A 146 2.16 6.98 -10.66
N SER A 147 1.04 6.88 -11.36
CA SER A 147 -0.12 6.09 -10.93
C SER A 147 -0.32 4.88 -11.84
N GLY A 148 -0.75 3.76 -11.26
CA GLY A 148 -1.08 2.55 -12.00
C GLY A 148 0.10 2.02 -12.83
N ASN A 149 -0.15 1.75 -14.10
CA ASN A 149 0.84 1.29 -15.06
C ASN A 149 1.49 2.44 -15.84
N ALA A 150 1.47 3.66 -15.31
CA ALA A 150 2.10 4.80 -15.98
C ALA A 150 3.64 4.74 -15.96
N SER A 151 4.23 5.25 -17.03
CA SER A 151 5.61 5.74 -17.07
C SER A 151 5.63 7.16 -17.63
N ALA A 152 6.67 7.93 -17.34
CA ALA A 152 6.84 9.27 -17.88
C ALA A 152 8.19 9.43 -18.58
N SER A 153 8.20 10.20 -19.67
CA SER A 153 9.44 10.72 -20.26
C SER A 153 9.49 12.22 -20.04
N LEU A 154 10.48 12.70 -19.31
CA LEU A 154 10.75 14.14 -19.09
C LEU A 154 11.71 14.63 -20.17
N TYR A 155 11.53 15.88 -20.62
CA TYR A 155 12.35 16.50 -21.69
C TYR A 155 12.80 17.89 -21.25
N SER A 156 14.05 18.25 -21.59
CA SER A 156 14.65 19.52 -21.17
C SER A 156 14.14 20.73 -21.92
N ASP A 157 13.48 20.49 -23.06
CA ASP A 157 12.99 21.54 -23.94
C ASP A 157 11.49 21.31 -24.19
N THR A 158 10.81 22.34 -24.68
CA THR A 158 9.42 22.24 -25.13
C THR A 158 9.26 21.28 -26.31
N ASN A 159 8.03 20.84 -26.53
CA ASN A 159 7.60 19.97 -27.61
C ASN A 159 8.32 18.61 -27.62
N PHE A 160 8.72 18.12 -26.44
CA PHE A 160 9.31 16.79 -26.22
C PHE A 160 10.67 16.60 -26.91
N ASN A 161 11.52 17.61 -26.85
CA ASN A 161 12.81 17.63 -27.55
C ASN A 161 14.00 17.56 -26.59
N SER A 162 15.20 17.44 -27.18
CA SER A 162 16.49 17.53 -26.49
C SER A 162 16.75 16.36 -25.52
N ARG A 163 17.41 16.63 -24.38
CA ARG A 163 17.75 15.63 -23.37
C ARG A 163 16.47 15.10 -22.71
N SER A 164 16.39 13.79 -22.52
CA SER A 164 15.26 13.17 -21.82
C SER A 164 15.68 12.14 -20.79
N VAL A 165 14.82 11.93 -19.79
CA VAL A 165 14.94 10.84 -18.82
C VAL A 165 13.63 10.06 -18.74
N PRO A 166 13.67 8.72 -18.91
CA PRO A 166 12.52 7.87 -18.68
C PRO A 166 12.38 7.55 -17.18
N LEU A 167 11.15 7.58 -16.70
CA LEU A 167 10.78 7.28 -15.33
C LEU A 167 9.71 6.20 -15.34
N ILE A 168 9.99 5.10 -14.66
CA ILE A 168 9.08 3.93 -14.58
C ILE A 168 8.46 3.76 -13.20
N ARG A 169 8.80 4.63 -12.24
CA ARG A 169 8.23 4.70 -10.90
C ARG A 169 8.12 6.16 -10.47
N SER A 170 7.35 6.41 -9.42
CA SER A 170 7.45 7.68 -8.71
C SER A 170 8.88 7.92 -8.23
N SER A 171 9.22 9.19 -8.07
CA SER A 171 10.47 9.63 -7.46
C SER A 171 10.20 10.86 -6.61
N GLY A 172 10.56 10.78 -5.32
CA GLY A 172 10.49 11.91 -4.40
C GLY A 172 11.48 13.03 -4.74
N SER A 173 12.51 12.74 -5.53
CA SER A 173 13.57 13.69 -5.86
C SER A 173 14.19 13.40 -7.24
N LEU A 174 14.01 14.32 -8.19
CA LEU A 174 14.61 14.21 -9.52
C LEU A 174 16.15 14.42 -9.52
N LYS A 175 16.74 14.77 -8.38
CA LYS A 175 18.21 14.81 -8.22
C LYS A 175 18.82 13.43 -8.41
N ASP A 176 18.12 12.39 -8.01
CA ASP A 176 18.56 11.00 -8.14
C ASP A 176 18.61 10.54 -9.60
N HIS A 177 17.92 11.28 -10.46
CA HIS A 177 17.87 11.09 -11.90
C HIS A 177 18.76 12.08 -12.67
N SER A 178 19.50 12.96 -11.97
CA SER A 178 20.28 14.06 -12.56
C SER A 178 19.44 14.94 -13.52
N PHE A 179 18.16 15.15 -13.19
CA PHE A 179 17.17 15.85 -14.02
C PHE A 179 16.25 16.74 -13.18
N ASN A 180 16.80 17.35 -12.13
CA ASN A 180 16.08 18.20 -11.19
C ASN A 180 15.99 19.63 -11.72
N ASP A 181 14.79 20.21 -11.77
CA ASP A 181 14.56 21.59 -12.25
C ASP A 181 15.01 21.77 -13.71
N GLU A 182 14.85 20.73 -14.52
CA GLU A 182 15.30 20.68 -15.92
C GLU A 182 14.14 20.42 -16.90
N ALA A 183 12.96 20.05 -16.41
CA ALA A 183 11.86 19.65 -17.30
C ALA A 183 11.09 20.86 -17.85
N ASP A 184 10.90 20.89 -19.17
CA ASP A 184 10.08 21.88 -19.90
C ASP A 184 8.90 21.24 -20.64
N SER A 185 8.94 19.92 -20.84
CA SER A 185 7.83 19.13 -21.35
C SER A 185 7.90 17.67 -20.90
N PHE A 186 6.78 16.96 -20.90
CA PHE A 186 6.75 15.53 -20.57
C PHE A 186 5.62 14.76 -21.27
N ARG A 187 5.84 13.47 -21.46
CA ARG A 187 4.83 12.53 -21.95
C ARG A 187 4.57 11.43 -20.95
N VAL A 188 3.33 10.94 -20.92
CA VAL A 188 2.93 9.81 -20.08
C VAL A 188 2.58 8.64 -20.97
N HIS A 189 3.08 7.46 -20.62
CA HIS A 189 2.91 6.24 -21.37
C HIS A 189 2.31 5.16 -20.47
N ILE A 190 1.72 4.14 -21.09
CA ILE A 190 1.42 2.88 -20.42
C ILE A 190 2.66 2.00 -20.51
N ARG A 191 3.10 1.44 -19.38
CA ARG A 191 4.13 0.41 -19.33
C ARG A 191 3.53 -0.91 -18.85
N GLN A 192 4.25 -1.99 -19.12
CA GLN A 192 3.94 -3.26 -18.49
C GLN A 192 4.66 -3.36 -17.14
N PRO A 193 4.05 -3.94 -16.10
CA PRO A 193 4.74 -4.24 -14.86
C PRO A 193 5.90 -5.21 -15.12
N SER A 194 6.95 -5.12 -14.32
CA SER A 194 8.02 -6.13 -14.33
C SER A 194 7.49 -7.46 -13.81
N THR A 195 8.18 -8.57 -14.11
CA THR A 195 7.84 -9.88 -13.53
C THR A 195 7.78 -9.80 -12.01
N LEU A 196 8.76 -9.18 -11.37
CA LEU A 196 8.76 -9.01 -9.92
C LEU A 196 7.53 -8.24 -9.41
N GLN A 197 7.16 -7.13 -10.05
CA GLN A 197 5.96 -6.36 -9.69
C GLN A 197 4.69 -7.22 -9.80
N ALA A 198 4.59 -8.04 -10.85
CA ALA A 198 3.47 -8.97 -10.99
C ALA A 198 3.46 -10.05 -9.89
N LEU A 199 4.62 -10.61 -9.53
CA LEU A 199 4.73 -11.61 -8.46
C LEU A 199 4.33 -11.03 -7.09
N VAL A 200 4.79 -9.82 -6.78
CA VAL A 200 4.40 -9.10 -5.56
C VAL A 200 2.90 -8.85 -5.53
N ALA A 201 2.31 -8.40 -6.65
CA ALA A 201 0.87 -8.14 -6.73
C ALA A 201 0.03 -9.40 -6.47
N VAL A 202 0.38 -10.52 -7.11
CA VAL A 202 -0.34 -11.79 -6.97
C VAL A 202 -0.17 -12.38 -5.56
N GLN A 203 1.02 -12.28 -4.96
CA GLN A 203 1.21 -12.67 -3.58
C GLN A 203 0.40 -11.79 -2.63
N ASN A 204 0.44 -10.47 -2.80
CA ASN A 204 -0.29 -9.55 -1.94
C ASN A 204 -1.80 -9.85 -2.00
N GLU A 205 -2.36 -10.16 -3.16
CA GLU A 205 -3.74 -10.63 -3.30
C GLU A 205 -3.98 -11.91 -2.47
N LEU A 206 -3.13 -12.93 -2.58
CA LEU A 206 -3.24 -14.16 -1.80
C LEU A 206 -3.20 -13.92 -0.28
N VAL A 207 -2.28 -13.04 0.18
CA VAL A 207 -2.13 -12.71 1.59
C VAL A 207 -3.38 -12.04 2.16
N THR A 208 -4.18 -11.34 1.35
CA THR A 208 -5.41 -10.68 1.84
C THR A 208 -6.43 -11.65 2.46
N TYR A 209 -6.40 -12.93 2.06
CA TYR A 209 -7.28 -13.98 2.56
C TYR A 209 -6.78 -14.61 3.87
N SER A 210 -5.55 -14.31 4.30
CA SER A 210 -5.11 -14.67 5.64
C SER A 210 -5.89 -13.84 6.68
N PRO A 211 -6.25 -14.44 7.83
CA PRO A 211 -6.57 -13.66 9.02
C PRO A 211 -5.48 -12.61 9.24
N ILE A 212 -5.85 -11.39 9.61
CA ILE A 212 -4.89 -10.27 9.62
C ILE A 212 -3.67 -10.67 10.48
N TYR A 213 -3.86 -11.26 11.67
CA TYR A 213 -2.76 -11.71 12.55
C TYR A 213 -1.84 -12.79 11.96
N LYS A 214 -2.21 -13.43 10.85
CA LYS A 214 -1.39 -14.38 10.08
C LYS A 214 -0.84 -13.81 8.77
N ALA A 215 -1.34 -12.65 8.35
CA ALA A 215 -0.93 -12.02 7.12
C ALA A 215 0.53 -11.53 7.22
N THR A 216 1.29 -11.78 6.17
CA THR A 216 2.70 -11.41 6.07
C THR A 216 2.86 -10.30 5.05
N TRP A 217 3.35 -9.14 5.49
CA TRP A 217 3.47 -7.94 4.68
C TRP A 217 4.89 -7.38 4.72
N MET A 218 5.36 -6.88 3.57
CA MET A 218 6.57 -6.06 3.52
C MET A 218 6.35 -4.79 4.33
N GLY A 219 7.33 -4.46 5.17
CA GLY A 219 7.27 -3.32 6.07
C GLY A 219 8.47 -2.38 5.95
N THR A 220 8.29 -1.15 6.41
CA THR A 220 9.39 -0.20 6.59
C THR A 220 9.30 0.47 7.96
N HIS A 221 10.47 0.69 8.56
CA HIS A 221 10.61 1.38 9.84
C HIS A 221 10.78 2.88 9.58
N ASN A 222 10.06 3.70 10.37
CA ASN A 222 10.14 5.16 10.28
C ASN A 222 10.02 5.67 8.82
N SER A 223 9.00 5.19 8.12
CA SER A 223 8.84 5.26 6.66
C SER A 223 8.89 6.68 6.08
N TYR A 224 8.51 7.68 6.88
CA TYR A 224 8.52 9.11 6.52
C TYR A 224 9.90 9.77 6.71
N ASN A 225 10.84 9.12 7.40
CA ASN A 225 12.17 9.66 7.66
C ASN A 225 13.05 9.44 6.41
N SER A 226 12.75 10.22 5.36
CA SER A 226 13.46 10.23 4.08
C SER A 226 14.03 11.63 3.77
N GLY A 227 15.16 11.65 3.06
CA GLY A 227 15.74 12.87 2.50
C GLY A 227 14.81 13.62 1.53
N ASP A 228 13.79 12.95 0.98
CA ASP A 228 12.77 13.57 0.11
C ASP A 228 11.90 14.59 0.83
N TYR A 229 11.73 14.42 2.14
CA TYR A 229 10.81 15.24 2.94
C TYR A 229 11.52 16.37 3.67
N TYR A 230 12.73 16.11 4.20
CA TYR A 230 13.54 17.13 4.85
C TYR A 230 15.02 16.78 4.87
N TRP A 231 15.86 17.80 4.71
CA TRP A 231 17.31 17.71 4.56
C TRP A 231 18.09 17.57 5.89
N ALA A 232 17.42 17.73 7.03
CA ALA A 232 18.07 17.88 8.34
C ALA A 232 18.34 16.56 9.10
N SER A 233 17.98 15.40 8.53
CA SER A 233 18.49 14.12 9.04
C SER A 233 19.82 13.81 8.37
N ALA A 234 20.90 13.79 9.15
CA ALA A 234 22.23 13.39 8.65
C ALA A 234 22.27 11.91 8.22
N LYS A 235 21.31 11.10 8.67
CA LYS A 235 21.18 9.67 8.41
C LYS A 235 19.70 9.26 8.45
N PRO A 236 18.93 9.53 7.39
CA PRO A 236 17.52 9.16 7.35
C PRO A 236 17.37 7.62 7.39
N ASN A 237 16.29 7.11 7.99
CA ASN A 237 15.93 5.69 7.97
C ASN A 237 15.69 5.22 6.53
N GLN A 238 15.18 6.08 5.65
CA GLN A 238 14.84 5.73 4.27
C GLN A 238 15.53 6.65 3.26
N SER A 239 15.89 6.09 2.10
CA SER A 239 16.32 6.84 0.93
C SER A 239 15.19 7.04 -0.09
N THR A 240 13.98 6.60 0.24
CA THR A 240 12.81 6.63 -0.64
C THR A 240 11.61 7.22 0.08
N SER A 241 10.74 7.87 -0.68
CA SER A 241 9.47 8.40 -0.17
C SER A 241 8.51 7.26 0.20
N ILE A 242 7.46 7.58 0.97
CA ILE A 242 6.40 6.62 1.29
C ILE A 242 5.70 6.13 0.02
N VAL A 243 5.50 6.99 -0.97
CA VAL A 243 4.89 6.60 -2.25
C VAL A 243 5.73 5.53 -2.95
N GLU A 244 7.05 5.72 -3.03
CA GLU A 244 7.96 4.75 -3.64
C GLU A 244 7.99 3.41 -2.89
N GLN A 245 7.93 3.45 -1.56
CA GLN A 245 7.81 2.25 -0.72
C GLN A 245 6.51 1.49 -1.01
N LEU A 246 5.37 2.20 -1.07
CA LEU A 246 4.05 1.60 -1.35
C LEU A 246 3.97 1.02 -2.78
N GLU A 247 4.51 1.72 -3.78
CA GLU A 247 4.63 1.23 -5.17
C GLU A 247 5.49 -0.02 -5.28
N SER A 248 6.49 -0.16 -4.41
CA SER A 248 7.38 -1.32 -4.37
C SER A 248 6.76 -2.53 -3.64
N GLY A 249 5.54 -2.39 -3.12
CA GLY A 249 4.79 -3.47 -2.49
C GLY A 249 4.74 -3.44 -0.96
N VAL A 250 5.33 -2.44 -0.31
CA VAL A 250 5.21 -2.25 1.15
C VAL A 250 3.75 -2.07 1.53
N ARG A 251 3.28 -2.78 2.55
CA ARG A 251 1.90 -2.68 3.06
C ARG A 251 1.84 -2.41 4.55
N THR A 252 2.97 -2.39 5.25
CA THR A 252 3.07 -1.96 6.64
C THR A 252 4.07 -0.83 6.77
N ILE A 253 3.64 0.33 7.25
CA ILE A 253 4.52 1.48 7.44
C ILE A 253 4.49 1.93 8.89
N GLU A 254 5.62 2.43 9.37
CA GLU A 254 5.78 2.95 10.72
C GLU A 254 6.04 4.45 10.73
N ILE A 255 5.35 5.15 11.62
CA ILE A 255 5.37 6.61 11.69
C ILE A 255 5.43 7.08 13.15
N ASP A 256 6.41 7.93 13.46
CA ASP A 256 6.53 8.59 14.76
C ASP A 256 5.76 9.91 14.74
N VAL A 257 4.72 9.98 15.57
CA VAL A 257 3.85 11.15 15.62
C VAL A 257 4.23 12.04 16.81
N VAL A 258 4.44 13.32 16.52
CA VAL A 258 4.74 14.37 17.50
C VAL A 258 3.88 15.60 17.19
N GLY A 259 2.70 15.71 17.82
CA GLY A 259 1.74 16.75 17.47
C GLY A 259 1.18 16.57 16.05
N ARG A 260 1.29 17.61 15.23
CA ARG A 260 0.94 17.59 13.79
C ARG A 260 2.17 17.37 12.89
N THR A 261 3.27 16.91 13.47
CA THR A 261 4.55 16.68 12.81
C THR A 261 4.92 15.21 12.93
N LEU A 262 5.58 14.68 11.91
CA LEU A 262 6.23 13.39 11.94
C LEU A 262 7.71 13.60 12.16
N LYS A 263 8.23 13.03 13.23
CA LYS A 263 9.58 13.32 13.66
C LYS A 263 10.13 12.15 14.46
N HIS A 264 11.28 11.67 14.01
CA HIS A 264 11.96 10.60 14.71
C HIS A 264 12.56 11.13 16.01
N LYS A 265 12.55 10.34 17.07
CA LYS A 265 12.90 10.76 18.44
C LYS A 265 14.25 11.50 18.55
N VAL A 266 15.26 11.11 17.76
CA VAL A 266 16.60 11.74 17.79
C VAL A 266 16.79 12.89 16.81
N ASP A 267 15.83 13.13 15.92
CA ASP A 267 15.95 14.17 14.91
C ASP A 267 15.67 15.55 15.52
N THR A 268 16.10 16.62 14.85
CA THR A 268 15.80 18.00 15.27
C THR A 268 14.64 18.60 14.50
N SER A 269 14.40 18.15 13.26
CA SER A 269 13.30 18.54 12.38
C SER A 269 12.40 17.34 12.02
N GLY A 270 11.27 17.61 11.38
CA GLY A 270 10.34 16.59 10.89
C GLY A 270 9.54 17.09 9.69
N THR A 271 8.62 16.25 9.21
CA THR A 271 7.67 16.59 8.12
C THR A 271 6.25 16.75 8.67
N SER A 272 5.32 17.26 7.86
CA SER A 272 3.93 17.42 8.28
C SER A 272 3.20 16.08 8.31
N PHE A 273 2.44 15.80 9.38
CA PHE A 273 1.53 14.66 9.45
C PHE A 273 0.51 14.70 8.31
N VAL A 274 -0.07 15.88 8.05
CA VAL A 274 -1.09 16.10 7.00
C VAL A 274 -0.55 15.77 5.60
N ARG A 275 0.68 16.20 5.31
CA ARG A 275 1.36 15.92 4.04
C ARG A 275 1.42 14.42 3.80
N VAL A 276 1.99 13.67 4.75
CA VAL A 276 2.17 12.22 4.61
C VAL A 276 0.84 11.48 4.53
N MET A 277 -0.16 11.87 5.34
CA MET A 277 -1.50 11.28 5.21
C MET A 277 -2.12 11.55 3.83
N SER A 278 -1.86 12.71 3.23
CA SER A 278 -2.36 13.06 1.89
C SER A 278 -1.67 12.27 0.80
N GLU A 279 -0.35 12.04 0.91
CA GLU A 279 0.39 11.17 -0.02
C GLU A 279 -0.13 9.74 0.03
N ILE A 280 -0.37 9.21 1.23
CA ILE A 280 -0.99 7.89 1.43
C ILE A 280 -2.39 7.85 0.80
N LYS A 281 -3.24 8.85 1.07
CA LYS A 281 -4.59 8.93 0.51
C LYS A 281 -4.55 9.00 -1.02
N ASN A 282 -3.64 9.79 -1.57
CA ASN A 282 -3.43 9.93 -3.01
C ASN A 282 -3.09 8.58 -3.65
N TRP A 283 -2.23 7.79 -3.01
CA TRP A 283 -1.92 6.43 -3.45
C TRP A 283 -3.13 5.49 -3.31
N LEU A 284 -3.86 5.53 -2.18
CA LEU A 284 -5.03 4.66 -1.96
C LEU A 284 -6.19 4.94 -2.93
N ARG A 285 -6.41 6.21 -3.32
CA ARG A 285 -7.46 6.59 -4.28
C ARG A 285 -7.32 5.92 -5.65
N VAL A 286 -6.09 5.66 -6.06
CA VAL A 286 -5.79 5.02 -7.36
C VAL A 286 -5.48 3.53 -7.23
N ASN A 287 -5.46 3.02 -6.00
CA ASN A 287 -5.22 1.62 -5.64
C ASN A 287 -6.35 1.07 -4.75
N SER A 288 -7.60 1.18 -5.19
CA SER A 288 -8.80 0.83 -4.39
C SER A 288 -8.83 -0.62 -3.88
N GLY A 289 -8.15 -1.55 -4.57
CA GLY A 289 -8.02 -2.94 -4.16
C GLY A 289 -6.84 -3.23 -3.21
N GLN A 290 -6.16 -2.20 -2.71
CA GLN A 290 -5.01 -2.34 -1.81
C GLN A 290 -5.35 -1.85 -0.40
N PHE A 291 -4.71 -2.49 0.57
CA PHE A 291 -4.88 -2.20 1.99
C PHE A 291 -3.52 -1.95 2.65
N ILE A 292 -3.42 -0.97 3.55
CA ILE A 292 -2.19 -0.70 4.30
C ILE A 292 -2.42 -0.68 5.81
N TYR A 293 -1.37 -1.07 6.53
CA TYR A 293 -1.27 -1.05 7.97
C TYR A 293 -0.31 0.07 8.38
N VAL A 294 -0.76 0.97 9.24
CA VAL A 294 0.05 2.09 9.71
C VAL A 294 0.28 1.96 11.21
N LYS A 295 1.53 1.67 11.58
CA LYS A 295 1.97 1.65 12.97
C LYS A 295 2.29 3.07 13.41
N PHE A 296 1.74 3.49 14.54
CA PHE A 296 2.10 4.75 15.18
C PHE A 296 2.99 4.52 16.39
N GLU A 297 4.20 5.08 16.36
CA GLU A 297 5.03 5.27 17.53
C GLU A 297 4.79 6.67 18.10
N HIS A 298 4.56 6.78 19.41
CA HIS A 298 4.42 8.08 20.08
C HIS A 298 5.75 8.48 20.69
N SER A 299 6.21 9.71 20.41
CA SER A 299 7.41 10.25 21.03
C SER A 299 7.27 10.47 22.55
N SER A 300 6.05 10.67 23.06
CA SER A 300 5.74 10.64 24.49
C SER A 300 4.24 10.52 24.79
N LYS A 301 3.90 10.01 25.98
CA LYS A 301 2.51 9.83 26.44
C LYS A 301 1.87 11.16 26.83
N ASN A 302 0.65 11.43 26.35
CA ASN A 302 -0.21 12.55 26.76
C ASN A 302 0.26 13.94 26.31
N GLU A 303 0.65 14.12 25.05
CA GLU A 303 0.98 15.45 24.51
C GLU A 303 -0.27 16.25 24.09
N GLY A 304 -1.48 15.68 24.19
CA GLY A 304 -2.74 16.40 23.96
C GLY A 304 -3.10 16.63 22.49
N TYR A 305 -2.33 16.05 21.56
CA TYR A 305 -2.56 16.16 20.12
C TYR A 305 -3.46 15.06 19.54
N GLU A 306 -3.83 14.05 20.35
CA GLU A 306 -4.48 12.83 19.91
C GLU A 306 -5.81 13.12 19.19
N GLN A 307 -6.56 14.12 19.66
CA GLN A 307 -7.80 14.56 19.02
C GLN A 307 -7.55 15.14 17.61
N ASP A 308 -6.49 15.93 17.46
CA ASP A 308 -6.15 16.55 16.17
C ASP A 308 -5.70 15.50 15.15
N VAL A 309 -4.94 14.50 15.61
CA VAL A 309 -4.54 13.35 14.77
C VAL A 309 -5.75 12.54 14.34
N ALA A 310 -6.67 12.24 15.28
CA ALA A 310 -7.89 11.52 14.98
C ALA A 310 -8.76 12.27 13.96
N ARG A 311 -8.95 13.58 14.16
CA ARG A 311 -9.67 14.44 13.23
C ARG A 311 -9.02 14.42 11.84
N GLU A 312 -7.70 14.55 11.77
CA GLU A 312 -6.99 14.55 10.49
C GLU A 312 -7.12 13.23 9.74
N ILE A 313 -7.04 12.09 10.44
CA ILE A 313 -7.28 10.76 9.85
C ILE A 313 -8.70 10.68 9.28
N ILE A 314 -9.71 11.10 10.06
CA ILE A 314 -11.10 11.04 9.64
C ILE A 314 -11.38 11.95 8.45
N GLU A 315 -10.85 13.18 8.47
CA GLU A 315 -11.03 14.15 7.39
C GLU A 315 -10.28 13.77 6.11
N THR A 316 -9.15 13.08 6.23
CA THR A 316 -8.33 12.67 5.08
C THR A 316 -8.89 11.42 4.42
N PHE A 317 -9.18 10.38 5.19
CA PHE A 317 -9.49 9.04 4.68
C PHE A 317 -10.98 8.70 4.72
N GLY A 318 -11.78 9.38 5.56
CA GLY A 318 -13.21 9.15 5.65
C GLY A 318 -13.57 7.68 5.92
N ASN A 319 -14.25 7.06 4.95
CA ASN A 319 -14.73 5.68 5.01
C ASN A 319 -13.64 4.62 4.75
N MET A 320 -12.48 5.01 4.20
CA MET A 320 -11.37 4.08 3.96
C MET A 320 -10.79 3.51 5.26
N VAL A 321 -10.99 4.20 6.40
CA VAL A 321 -10.42 3.80 7.70
C VAL A 321 -11.24 2.68 8.32
N PHE A 322 -10.57 1.57 8.65
CA PHE A 322 -11.11 0.56 9.54
C PHE A 322 -11.00 1.02 11.01
N ARG A 323 -12.15 1.32 11.62
CA ARG A 323 -12.27 1.96 12.93
C ARG A 323 -12.66 0.96 14.03
N ASP A 324 -12.14 1.15 15.24
CA ASP A 324 -12.60 0.41 16.43
C ASP A 324 -13.91 1.01 16.91
N ALA A 325 -15.04 0.40 16.52
CA ALA A 325 -16.37 0.84 16.92
C ALA A 325 -16.59 0.86 18.45
N GLY A 326 -15.76 0.15 19.22
CA GLY A 326 -15.80 0.15 20.67
C GLY A 326 -15.09 1.34 21.33
N ASN A 327 -14.32 2.14 20.57
CA ASN A 327 -13.51 3.26 21.07
C ASN A 327 -12.62 2.89 22.27
N ALA A 328 -12.18 1.64 22.35
CA ALA A 328 -11.58 1.08 23.57
C ALA A 328 -10.13 0.64 23.39
N CYS A 329 -9.53 0.84 22.21
CA CYS A 329 -8.23 0.28 21.85
C CYS A 329 -8.28 -1.25 21.98
N ASN A 330 -9.24 -1.84 21.26
CA ASN A 330 -9.41 -3.28 21.21
C ASN A 330 -8.37 -3.92 20.28
N TYR A 331 -8.20 -5.23 20.43
CA TYR A 331 -7.61 -6.06 19.38
C TYR A 331 -8.61 -6.18 18.22
N ALA A 332 -8.12 -6.25 16.98
CA ALA A 332 -8.95 -6.60 15.85
C ALA A 332 -9.43 -8.04 16.01
N PRO A 333 -10.62 -8.37 15.49
CA PRO A 333 -11.15 -9.73 15.59
C PRO A 333 -10.18 -10.74 14.95
N GLU A 334 -9.95 -11.86 15.63
CA GLU A 334 -8.96 -12.87 15.20
C GLU A 334 -9.30 -13.45 13.81
N SER A 335 -10.59 -13.64 13.52
CA SER A 335 -11.02 -14.20 12.23
C SER A 335 -11.00 -13.20 11.07
N LEU A 336 -10.85 -11.91 11.36
CA LEU A 336 -10.95 -10.86 10.36
C LEU A 336 -9.80 -10.99 9.37
N THR A 337 -10.11 -10.82 8.08
CA THR A 337 -9.15 -10.86 6.97
C THR A 337 -9.03 -9.48 6.33
N THR A 338 -7.92 -9.24 5.63
CA THR A 338 -7.77 -8.00 4.83
C THR A 338 -8.81 -7.96 3.70
N LYS A 339 -9.19 -9.14 3.18
CA LYS A 339 -10.19 -9.28 2.12
C LYS A 339 -11.56 -8.79 2.55
N GLU A 340 -12.02 -9.17 3.75
CA GLU A 340 -13.30 -8.68 4.29
C GLU A 340 -13.28 -7.15 4.47
N LEU A 341 -12.16 -6.59 4.90
CA LEU A 341 -12.01 -5.14 5.03
C LEU A 341 -12.09 -4.43 3.68
N LEU A 342 -11.42 -4.95 2.65
CA LEU A 342 -11.50 -4.43 1.28
C LEU A 342 -12.92 -4.53 0.72
N ASP A 343 -13.62 -5.63 0.99
CA ASP A 343 -15.02 -5.83 0.56
C ASP A 343 -15.99 -4.84 1.25
N ASP A 344 -15.68 -4.42 2.48
CA ASP A 344 -16.38 -3.35 3.20
C ASP A 344 -15.90 -1.93 2.81
N GLY A 345 -15.08 -1.81 1.77
CA GLY A 345 -14.56 -0.55 1.25
C GLY A 345 -13.51 0.12 2.14
N LYS A 346 -12.88 -0.65 3.06
CA LYS A 346 -11.76 -0.18 3.88
C LYS A 346 -10.45 -0.41 3.14
N GLN A 347 -9.49 0.47 3.36
CA GLN A 347 -8.17 0.42 2.74
C GLN A 347 -7.02 0.72 3.71
N ILE A 348 -7.33 1.16 4.93
CA ILE A 348 -6.30 1.55 5.89
C ILE A 348 -6.71 1.21 7.32
N MET A 349 -5.77 0.67 8.08
CA MET A 349 -5.90 0.44 9.52
C MET A 349 -4.70 1.03 10.24
N PHE A 350 -4.96 1.76 11.32
CA PHE A 350 -3.92 2.29 12.19
C PHE A 350 -3.85 1.50 13.49
N PHE A 351 -2.64 1.28 14.01
CA PHE A 351 -2.44 0.59 15.27
C PHE A 351 -1.29 1.21 16.09
N ALA A 352 -1.41 1.14 17.41
CA ALA A 352 -0.46 1.76 18.31
C ALA A 352 0.82 0.92 18.49
N PHE A 353 1.94 1.58 18.79
CA PHE A 353 3.13 0.95 19.38
C PHE A 353 2.86 0.53 20.83
N ASN A 354 3.25 -0.69 21.20
CA ASN A 354 3.11 -1.24 22.57
C ASN A 354 1.71 -1.10 23.21
N GLY A 355 0.65 -1.04 22.39
CA GLY A 355 -0.73 -0.88 22.86
C GLY A 355 -1.04 0.51 23.43
N ASP A 356 -0.19 1.50 23.15
CA ASP A 356 -0.35 2.87 23.62
C ASP A 356 -1.33 3.66 22.73
N CYS A 357 -2.62 3.44 22.94
CA CYS A 357 -3.68 4.16 22.24
C CYS A 357 -4.10 5.46 22.94
N GLY A 358 -3.30 5.99 23.89
CA GLY A 358 -3.66 7.17 24.68
C GLY A 358 -5.00 7.05 25.43
N ASN A 359 -5.49 8.20 25.93
CA ASN A 359 -6.75 8.29 26.69
C ASN A 359 -7.88 9.02 25.95
N ASN A 360 -7.60 9.60 24.79
CA ASN A 360 -8.57 10.37 24.01
C ASN A 360 -9.55 9.43 23.26
N THR A 361 -10.85 9.69 23.38
CA THR A 361 -11.89 8.83 22.78
C THR A 361 -11.91 8.86 21.25
N ASP A 362 -11.70 10.03 20.65
CA ASP A 362 -11.68 10.19 19.19
C ASP A 362 -10.48 9.43 18.61
N TYR A 363 -9.34 9.51 19.27
CA TYR A 363 -8.14 8.77 18.89
C TYR A 363 -8.31 7.25 19.04
N ARG A 364 -8.88 6.78 20.16
CA ARG A 364 -9.18 5.36 20.37
C ARG A 364 -10.24 4.82 19.41
N SER A 365 -10.97 5.68 18.68
CA SER A 365 -11.90 5.26 17.62
C SER A 365 -11.19 4.89 16.30
N VAL A 366 -9.98 5.42 16.06
CA VAL A 366 -9.25 5.20 14.81
C VAL A 366 -7.98 4.38 14.96
N ILE A 367 -7.60 4.05 16.20
CA ILE A 367 -6.38 3.31 16.53
C ILE A 367 -6.72 1.99 17.22
N TRP A 368 -6.22 0.91 16.63
CA TRP A 368 -6.30 -0.42 17.21
C TRP A 368 -5.11 -0.72 18.14
N ASN A 369 -5.31 -1.64 19.07
CA ASN A 369 -4.25 -2.10 19.97
C ASN A 369 -3.17 -2.87 19.18
N ARG A 370 -1.94 -2.88 19.71
CA ARG A 370 -0.87 -3.74 19.20
C ARG A 370 -1.14 -5.17 19.58
N MET A 371 -1.31 -6.03 18.59
CA MET A 371 -1.68 -7.42 18.84
C MET A 371 -0.45 -8.32 18.90
N GLY A 372 0.66 -8.02 19.59
CA GLY A 372 1.73 -9.01 19.83
C GLY A 372 3.16 -8.48 20.07
N PRO A 373 4.18 -9.37 20.17
CA PRO A 373 5.56 -9.00 20.45
C PRO A 373 6.22 -8.29 19.27
N GLU A 374 7.19 -7.43 19.60
CA GLU A 374 8.04 -6.70 18.66
C GLU A 374 9.45 -6.88 19.17
N THR A 375 10.35 -7.16 18.24
CA THR A 375 11.74 -7.42 18.55
C THR A 375 12.64 -6.68 17.59
N SER A 376 13.82 -6.32 18.07
CA SER A 376 14.92 -5.78 17.27
C SER A 376 15.93 -6.88 16.91
N ASP A 377 15.53 -8.17 16.94
CA ASP A 377 16.47 -9.30 17.10
C ASP A 377 17.48 -9.52 15.95
N ASP A 378 18.72 -9.85 16.31
CA ASP A 378 19.77 -10.45 15.45
C ASP A 378 19.63 -11.99 15.40
N HIS A 379 18.42 -12.51 15.58
CA HIS A 379 18.20 -13.95 15.69
C HIS A 379 18.50 -14.67 14.37
N ASP A 380 19.15 -15.83 14.48
CA ASP A 380 19.29 -16.76 13.35
C ASP A 380 18.00 -17.58 13.18
N TYR A 381 17.02 -17.00 12.48
CA TYR A 381 15.75 -17.66 12.17
C TYR A 381 15.91 -18.94 11.32
N ALA A 382 17.05 -19.11 10.63
CA ALA A 382 17.37 -20.37 9.97
C ALA A 382 17.70 -21.50 10.96
N ALA A 383 18.20 -21.17 12.16
CA ALA A 383 18.51 -22.13 13.22
C ALA A 383 17.31 -22.48 14.11
N GLY A 384 16.21 -21.72 14.06
CA GLY A 384 14.98 -22.00 14.80
C GLY A 384 14.06 -20.78 14.96
N CYS A 385 12.85 -20.99 15.49
CA CYS A 385 11.82 -19.95 15.69
C CYS A 385 11.57 -19.71 17.20
N PRO A 386 12.32 -18.83 17.90
CA PRO A 386 12.28 -18.78 19.36
C PRO A 386 11.20 -17.85 19.93
N SER A 387 10.90 -16.73 19.27
CA SER A 387 10.10 -15.61 19.82
C SER A 387 8.75 -15.37 19.12
N SER A 388 8.56 -15.88 17.90
CA SER A 388 7.34 -15.68 17.08
C SER A 388 6.23 -16.72 17.35
N LEU A 389 6.58 -17.88 17.90
CA LEU A 389 5.64 -18.98 18.15
C LEU A 389 4.49 -18.59 19.10
N PRO A 390 4.72 -17.88 20.23
CA PRO A 390 3.62 -17.53 21.12
C PRO A 390 2.62 -16.56 20.49
N ALA A 391 3.05 -15.66 19.59
CA ALA A 391 2.15 -14.69 18.98
C ALA A 391 1.18 -15.36 18.01
N TRP A 392 1.72 -16.21 17.12
CA TRP A 392 0.92 -16.95 16.16
C TRP A 392 -0.19 -17.78 16.82
N GLU A 393 0.16 -18.51 17.88
CA GLU A 393 -0.79 -19.34 18.66
C GLU A 393 -1.78 -18.51 19.50
N LEU A 394 -1.45 -17.24 19.80
CA LEU A 394 -2.30 -16.34 20.59
C LEU A 394 -3.15 -15.39 19.73
N GLY A 395 -3.21 -15.58 18.41
CA GLY A 395 -3.98 -14.69 17.53
C GLY A 395 -3.34 -13.31 17.35
N ARG A 396 -2.00 -13.25 17.35
CA ARG A 396 -1.22 -12.04 17.52
C ARG A 396 -0.14 -11.85 16.43
N PHE A 397 0.07 -10.61 16.01
CA PHE A 397 1.16 -10.21 15.11
C PHE A 397 2.52 -10.23 15.79
N SER A 398 3.52 -10.70 15.07
CA SER A 398 4.92 -10.48 15.40
C SER A 398 5.55 -9.49 14.44
N THR A 399 6.29 -8.53 14.98
CA THR A 399 7.03 -7.54 14.19
C THR A 399 8.52 -7.60 14.49
N ILE A 400 9.33 -7.45 13.44
CA ILE A 400 10.75 -7.09 13.56
C ILE A 400 10.88 -5.64 13.17
N VAL A 401 11.66 -4.85 13.91
CA VAL A 401 12.00 -3.48 13.55
C VAL A 401 13.51 -3.35 13.51
N GLU A 402 14.04 -2.93 12.37
CA GLU A 402 15.48 -2.68 12.19
C GLU A 402 15.87 -1.30 12.71
N ASP A 403 17.11 -1.13 13.16
CA ASP A 403 17.66 0.18 13.53
C ASP A 403 19.03 0.33 12.88
N LYS A 404 19.05 0.48 11.56
CA LYS A 404 20.28 0.51 10.75
C LYS A 404 20.63 1.94 10.37
N ARG A 405 21.45 2.58 11.21
CA ARG A 405 21.88 3.97 11.03
C ARG A 405 23.39 4.13 10.89
N GLY A 406 24.11 3.03 10.66
CA GLY A 406 25.57 3.02 10.65
C GLY A 406 26.14 3.38 12.02
N TRP A 407 25.51 2.92 13.10
CA TRP A 407 25.98 2.99 14.49
C TRP A 407 26.53 1.61 14.92
N ALA A 408 27.26 1.54 16.03
CA ALA A 408 27.92 0.31 16.49
C ALA A 408 26.94 -0.80 16.98
N TRP A 409 25.64 -0.49 17.05
CA TRP A 409 24.56 -1.37 17.54
C TRP A 409 23.43 -1.50 16.50
N ASP A 410 23.79 -1.45 15.21
CA ASP A 410 22.82 -1.61 14.13
C ASP A 410 22.23 -3.03 14.19
N HIS A 411 20.95 -3.13 14.55
CA HIS A 411 20.20 -4.39 14.45
C HIS A 411 19.62 -4.48 13.05
N TYR A 412 19.95 -5.55 12.33
CA TYR A 412 19.57 -5.68 10.92
C TYR A 412 19.26 -7.13 10.55
N LEU A 413 18.11 -7.34 9.94
CA LEU A 413 17.75 -8.65 9.41
C LEU A 413 18.44 -8.82 8.05
N THR A 414 19.45 -9.69 8.00
CA THR A 414 20.09 -10.03 6.72
C THR A 414 19.06 -10.54 5.72
N VAL A 415 19.26 -10.26 4.43
CA VAL A 415 18.32 -10.67 3.37
C VAL A 415 18.07 -12.18 3.37
N SER A 416 19.09 -12.98 3.69
CA SER A 416 18.98 -14.44 3.87
C SER A 416 18.07 -14.88 5.03
N GLN A 417 17.82 -14.01 6.00
CA GLN A 417 16.97 -14.29 7.16
C GLN A 417 15.52 -13.82 6.96
N VAL A 418 15.24 -13.02 5.92
CA VAL A 418 13.88 -12.55 5.61
C VAL A 418 12.93 -13.74 5.45
N ARG A 419 13.23 -14.67 4.53
CA ARG A 419 12.38 -15.83 4.29
C ARG A 419 12.23 -16.72 5.53
N PRO A 420 13.31 -17.17 6.22
CA PRO A 420 13.18 -17.90 7.48
C PRO A 420 12.32 -17.18 8.54
N ALA A 421 12.45 -15.86 8.69
CA ALA A 421 11.64 -15.09 9.63
C ALA A 421 10.13 -15.16 9.28
N LEU A 422 9.78 -15.01 8.00
CA LEU A 422 8.38 -15.15 7.55
C LEU A 422 7.83 -16.56 7.81
N GLU A 423 8.64 -17.59 7.57
CA GLU A 423 8.27 -18.98 7.86
C GLU A 423 8.14 -19.27 9.36
N CYS A 424 8.86 -18.52 10.19
CA CYS A 424 8.67 -18.50 11.62
C CYS A 424 7.41 -17.74 12.06
N GLY A 425 6.66 -17.10 11.16
CA GLY A 425 5.41 -16.40 11.49
C GLY A 425 5.61 -14.94 11.88
N ILE A 426 6.73 -14.32 11.48
CA ILE A 426 6.84 -12.87 11.52
C ILE A 426 5.89 -12.29 10.47
N ASN A 427 5.05 -11.36 10.91
CA ASN A 427 4.08 -10.72 10.03
C ASN A 427 4.72 -9.56 9.29
N PHE A 428 5.38 -8.68 10.04
CA PHE A 428 5.92 -7.43 9.50
C PHE A 428 7.40 -7.31 9.82
N ILE A 429 8.20 -6.99 8.80
CA ILE A 429 9.61 -6.65 8.97
C ILE A 429 9.73 -5.17 8.63
N GLY A 430 9.77 -4.31 9.65
CA GLY A 430 10.00 -2.88 9.55
C GLY A 430 11.45 -2.62 9.17
N ARG A 431 11.70 -2.54 7.87
CA ARG A 431 13.03 -2.43 7.29
C ARG A 431 13.54 -0.98 7.26
N ASP A 432 14.83 -0.78 7.54
CA ASP A 432 15.55 0.45 7.26
C ASP A 432 16.27 0.39 5.91
N GLN A 433 16.39 1.53 5.23
CA GLN A 433 17.02 1.68 3.91
C GLN A 433 16.38 0.75 2.87
N PHE A 434 15.05 0.76 2.79
CA PHE A 434 14.32 -0.03 1.81
C PHE A 434 14.68 0.41 0.38
N LEU A 435 15.06 -0.56 -0.45
CA LEU A 435 15.45 -0.34 -1.84
C LEU A 435 14.38 -0.89 -2.81
N PRO A 436 13.86 -0.06 -3.73
CA PRO A 436 13.00 -0.50 -4.83
C PRO A 436 13.70 -1.49 -5.79
N ASP A 437 12.91 -2.11 -6.67
CA ASP A 437 13.35 -3.05 -7.71
C ASP A 437 14.17 -4.26 -7.22
N ASP A 438 14.09 -4.58 -5.92
CA ASP A 438 14.85 -5.68 -5.35
C ASP A 438 16.36 -5.52 -5.47
N ALA A 439 16.87 -4.27 -5.41
CA ALA A 439 18.28 -3.95 -5.59
C ALA A 439 19.23 -4.73 -4.65
N ASP A 440 18.72 -5.25 -3.53
CA ASP A 440 19.45 -6.07 -2.56
C ASP A 440 18.84 -7.46 -2.31
N GLY A 441 17.79 -7.86 -3.03
CA GLY A 441 17.15 -9.18 -2.90
C GLY A 441 16.08 -9.29 -1.81
N TYR A 442 15.76 -8.23 -1.08
CA TYR A 442 14.73 -8.27 -0.02
C TYR A 442 13.32 -8.60 -0.53
N ILE A 443 12.88 -7.95 -1.62
CA ILE A 443 11.54 -8.14 -2.17
C ILE A 443 11.39 -9.58 -2.62
N ALA A 444 12.37 -10.14 -3.35
CA ALA A 444 12.33 -11.53 -3.80
C ALA A 444 12.30 -12.53 -2.63
N ASN A 445 13.06 -12.28 -1.55
CA ASN A 445 13.03 -13.16 -0.36
C ASN A 445 11.73 -13.04 0.44
N HIS A 446 11.00 -11.94 0.28
CA HIS A 446 9.67 -11.78 0.88
C HIS A 446 8.58 -12.56 0.10
N ILE A 447 8.84 -12.99 -1.13
CA ILE A 447 7.88 -13.74 -1.95
C ILE A 447 7.93 -15.24 -1.60
N PHE A 448 6.86 -15.75 -0.98
CA PHE A 448 6.70 -17.15 -0.60
C PHE A 448 5.91 -18.04 -1.56
N SER A 449 5.09 -17.45 -2.42
CA SER A 449 4.21 -18.19 -3.31
C SER A 449 4.89 -18.57 -4.62
N TRP A 450 4.96 -17.62 -5.55
CA TRP A 450 5.52 -17.77 -6.89
C TRP A 450 7.00 -17.40 -6.89
N ARG A 451 7.88 -18.26 -7.41
CA ARG A 451 9.31 -17.96 -7.43
C ARG A 451 9.74 -17.30 -8.74
N ASN A 452 10.61 -16.30 -8.62
CA ASN A 452 11.21 -15.61 -9.76
C ASN A 452 11.94 -16.61 -10.70
N GLY A 453 11.62 -16.56 -11.99
CA GLY A 453 12.20 -17.44 -13.02
C GLY A 453 11.51 -18.78 -13.25
N LEU A 454 10.46 -19.14 -12.49
CA LEU A 454 9.73 -20.42 -12.61
C LEU A 454 8.28 -20.23 -13.11
N ASP A 455 8.12 -19.47 -14.18
CA ASP A 455 6.85 -19.02 -14.79
C ASP A 455 6.35 -17.69 -14.22
N THR A 456 6.11 -16.72 -15.13
CA THR A 456 5.28 -15.56 -14.79
C THR A 456 3.83 -16.05 -14.76
N PRO A 457 3.03 -15.73 -13.72
CA PRO A 457 1.64 -16.13 -13.68
C PRO A 457 0.92 -15.63 -14.94
N SER A 458 0.67 -16.51 -15.91
CA SER A 458 -0.03 -16.17 -17.14
C SER A 458 -1.53 -16.35 -16.93
N VAL A 459 -2.32 -15.31 -17.17
CA VAL A 459 -3.77 -15.35 -17.00
C VAL A 459 -4.43 -16.19 -18.10
N GLY A 460 -5.18 -17.21 -17.70
CA GLY A 460 -5.85 -18.23 -18.51
C GLY A 460 -6.60 -19.23 -17.61
N ARG A 461 -7.24 -20.28 -18.16
CA ARG A 461 -7.84 -21.36 -17.33
C ARG A 461 -6.75 -22.29 -16.79
N GLN A 462 -5.92 -21.77 -15.90
CA GLN A 462 -4.80 -22.50 -15.29
C GLN A 462 -5.10 -22.75 -13.81
N HIS A 463 -4.76 -23.96 -13.39
CA HIS A 463 -4.83 -24.39 -12.00
C HIS A 463 -3.43 -24.34 -11.40
N VAL A 464 -3.34 -24.14 -10.09
CA VAL A 464 -2.04 -24.07 -9.42
C VAL A 464 -1.78 -25.35 -8.65
N LYS A 465 -0.56 -25.85 -8.82
CA LYS A 465 0.02 -26.88 -7.97
C LYS A 465 1.12 -26.31 -7.11
N LEU A 466 1.31 -26.92 -5.96
CA LEU A 466 2.50 -26.77 -5.15
C LEU A 466 3.56 -27.74 -5.64
N SER A 467 4.82 -27.33 -5.65
CA SER A 467 5.98 -28.20 -5.86
C SER A 467 7.02 -27.94 -4.78
N VAL A 468 7.49 -29.01 -4.13
CA VAL A 468 8.55 -28.92 -3.11
C VAL A 468 9.91 -29.02 -3.80
N GLY A 469 10.67 -27.91 -3.80
CA GLY A 469 11.95 -27.80 -4.47
C GLY A 469 13.10 -28.46 -3.71
N SER A 470 14.18 -28.74 -4.44
CA SER A 470 15.43 -29.32 -3.89
C SER A 470 16.20 -28.39 -2.95
N ASP A 471 15.81 -27.12 -2.91
CA ASP A 471 16.34 -26.12 -1.99
C ASP A 471 15.55 -26.06 -0.68
N GLY A 472 14.63 -27.00 -0.45
CA GLY A 472 13.82 -27.09 0.77
C GLY A 472 12.62 -26.15 0.79
N TYR A 473 12.41 -25.35 -0.26
CA TYR A 473 11.28 -24.43 -0.35
C TYR A 473 10.19 -24.97 -1.28
N ALA A 474 8.94 -24.82 -0.85
CA ALA A 474 7.79 -25.07 -1.70
C ALA A 474 7.45 -23.83 -2.53
N HIS A 475 7.07 -24.03 -3.79
CA HIS A 475 6.75 -22.97 -4.74
C HIS A 475 5.50 -23.30 -5.55
N PHE A 476 4.85 -22.24 -6.04
CA PHE A 476 3.64 -22.33 -6.83
C PHE A 476 4.03 -22.48 -8.31
N ALA A 477 3.34 -23.38 -9.01
CA ALA A 477 3.51 -23.60 -10.43
C ALA A 477 2.15 -23.84 -11.09
N THR A 478 2.03 -23.49 -12.35
CA THR A 478 0.81 -23.76 -13.12
C THR A 478 0.76 -25.24 -13.55
N ALA A 479 -0.45 -25.78 -13.68
CA ALA A 479 -0.67 -27.12 -14.19
C ALA A 479 -2.04 -27.26 -14.88
N SER A 480 -2.15 -28.25 -15.76
CA SER A 480 -3.39 -28.61 -16.46
C SER A 480 -4.34 -29.33 -15.51
N GLN A 481 -5.65 -29.00 -15.57
CA GLN A 481 -6.69 -29.59 -14.71
C GLN A 481 -6.76 -31.12 -14.73
N SER A 482 -6.27 -31.74 -15.82
CA SER A 482 -6.27 -33.19 -16.02
C SER A 482 -5.09 -33.91 -15.36
N GLU A 483 -4.04 -33.18 -14.97
CA GLU A 483 -2.91 -33.75 -14.24
C GLU A 483 -3.39 -34.33 -12.90
N GLN A 484 -2.65 -35.34 -12.42
CA GLN A 484 -3.05 -36.10 -11.23
C GLN A 484 -2.09 -35.79 -10.09
N TYR A 485 -2.58 -35.07 -9.09
CA TYR A 485 -1.83 -34.76 -7.87
C TYR A 485 -2.69 -35.02 -6.63
N PRO A 486 -2.08 -35.39 -5.50
CA PRO A 486 -2.75 -35.31 -4.22
C PRO A 486 -3.20 -33.87 -3.94
N ALA A 487 -4.30 -33.67 -3.22
CA ALA A 487 -4.85 -32.35 -2.94
C ALA A 487 -4.47 -31.88 -1.53
N LEU A 488 -4.25 -30.57 -1.37
CA LEU A 488 -4.13 -29.95 -0.06
C LEU A 488 -5.51 -29.73 0.57
N CYS A 489 -5.70 -30.24 1.77
CA CYS A 489 -6.92 -30.12 2.55
C CYS A 489 -6.64 -29.40 3.86
N MET A 490 -7.50 -28.46 4.24
CA MET A 490 -7.44 -27.76 5.53
C MET A 490 -8.61 -28.18 6.42
N ASP A 491 -8.33 -28.56 7.66
CA ASP A 491 -9.36 -28.86 8.66
C ASP A 491 -9.94 -27.60 9.33
N ARG A 492 -10.79 -27.76 10.36
CA ARG A 492 -11.43 -26.64 11.07
C ARG A 492 -10.45 -25.88 11.96
N GLU A 493 -9.40 -26.55 12.41
CA GLU A 493 -8.32 -26.03 13.25
C GLU A 493 -7.26 -25.29 12.40
N GLY A 494 -7.36 -25.36 11.07
CA GLY A 494 -6.46 -24.70 10.13
C GLY A 494 -5.20 -25.49 9.81
N GLN A 495 -5.13 -26.78 10.17
CA GLN A 495 -4.02 -27.65 9.81
C GLN A 495 -4.16 -28.10 8.35
N ILE A 496 -3.04 -28.06 7.62
CA ILE A 496 -2.98 -28.47 6.21
C ILE A 496 -2.39 -29.87 6.13
N GLN A 497 -3.06 -30.74 5.38
CA GLN A 497 -2.63 -32.10 5.09
C GLN A 497 -2.90 -32.44 3.62
N ALA A 498 -2.24 -33.47 3.11
CA ALA A 498 -2.42 -33.93 1.74
C ALA A 498 -3.25 -35.21 1.69
N THR A 499 -4.06 -35.36 0.65
CA THR A 499 -4.76 -36.63 0.37
C THR A 499 -3.76 -37.76 0.10
N SER A 500 -4.14 -39.00 0.38
CA SER A 500 -3.28 -40.16 0.13
C SER A 500 -3.18 -40.57 -1.35
N GLN A 501 -4.18 -40.23 -2.15
CA GLN A 501 -4.23 -40.54 -3.57
C GLN A 501 -4.14 -39.29 -4.43
N ALA A 502 -3.61 -39.46 -5.65
CA ALA A 502 -3.62 -38.42 -6.67
C ALA A 502 -4.98 -38.36 -7.38
N MET A 503 -5.39 -37.17 -7.78
CA MET A 503 -6.66 -36.92 -8.47
C MET A 503 -6.58 -35.75 -9.45
N SER A 504 -7.59 -35.60 -10.29
CA SER A 504 -7.78 -34.37 -11.08
C SER A 504 -8.21 -33.21 -10.19
N TYR A 505 -8.01 -31.98 -10.65
CA TYR A 505 -8.36 -30.78 -9.88
C TYR A 505 -9.84 -30.76 -9.43
N ASP A 506 -10.76 -31.11 -10.33
CA ASP A 506 -12.21 -31.06 -10.07
C ASP A 506 -12.68 -32.08 -9.00
N GLN A 507 -11.86 -33.09 -8.72
CA GLN A 507 -12.14 -34.09 -7.69
C GLN A 507 -11.61 -33.68 -6.31
N ALA A 508 -10.71 -32.69 -6.25
CA ALA A 508 -9.96 -32.33 -5.04
C ALA A 508 -10.87 -32.00 -3.84
N GLN A 509 -11.88 -31.15 -4.03
CA GLN A 509 -12.81 -30.78 -2.95
C GLN A 509 -13.59 -31.98 -2.42
N ALA A 510 -14.13 -32.83 -3.30
CA ALA A 510 -14.87 -34.01 -2.88
C ALA A 510 -13.98 -35.00 -2.14
N THR A 511 -12.74 -35.20 -2.59
CA THR A 511 -11.80 -36.10 -1.93
C THR A 511 -11.35 -35.58 -0.58
N CYS A 512 -11.05 -34.28 -0.44
CA CYS A 512 -10.75 -33.68 0.85
C CYS A 512 -11.85 -33.95 1.87
N SER A 513 -13.11 -33.64 1.52
CA SER A 513 -14.24 -33.84 2.44
C SER A 513 -14.52 -35.32 2.77
N ASN A 514 -14.11 -36.25 1.90
CA ASN A 514 -14.26 -37.70 2.13
C ASN A 514 -13.14 -38.29 3.00
N GLU A 515 -11.89 -37.89 2.76
CA GLU A 515 -10.72 -38.43 3.48
C GLU A 515 -10.56 -37.78 4.85
N PHE A 516 -10.87 -36.49 4.95
CA PHE A 516 -10.76 -35.72 6.18
C PHE A 516 -12.08 -35.01 6.47
N ALA A 517 -12.80 -35.50 7.48
CA ALA A 517 -14.09 -34.96 7.88
C ALA A 517 -13.99 -33.45 8.16
N ASP A 518 -14.98 -32.70 7.68
CA ASP A 518 -15.08 -31.25 7.85
C ASP A 518 -13.92 -30.43 7.23
N SER A 519 -13.09 -31.04 6.37
CA SER A 519 -12.02 -30.34 5.66
C SER A 519 -12.47 -29.75 4.33
N ARG A 520 -11.69 -28.78 3.84
CA ARG A 520 -11.86 -28.14 2.52
C ARG A 520 -10.60 -28.19 1.69
N PHE A 521 -10.74 -28.24 0.37
CA PHE A 521 -9.64 -28.05 -0.57
C PHE A 521 -9.11 -26.62 -0.44
N THR A 522 -7.79 -26.48 -0.24
CA THR A 522 -7.18 -25.26 0.29
C THR A 522 -5.95 -24.79 -0.49
N VAL A 523 -5.48 -23.60 -0.16
CA VAL A 523 -4.15 -23.06 -0.52
C VAL A 523 -3.54 -22.37 0.72
N PRO A 524 -2.24 -22.53 1.00
CA PRO A 524 -1.56 -21.74 2.05
C PRO A 524 -1.55 -20.26 1.69
N THR A 525 -1.94 -19.39 2.63
CA THR A 525 -2.07 -17.94 2.36
C THR A 525 -0.96 -17.10 2.99
N ASN A 526 0.01 -17.73 3.66
CA ASN A 526 1.20 -17.11 4.25
C ASN A 526 2.40 -18.08 4.25
N ALA A 527 3.59 -17.53 4.47
CA ALA A 527 4.85 -18.29 4.42
C ALA A 527 4.95 -19.38 5.48
N ARG A 528 4.40 -19.15 6.67
CA ARG A 528 4.46 -20.11 7.79
C ARG A 528 3.63 -21.36 7.53
N GLU A 529 2.38 -21.19 7.11
CA GLU A 529 1.52 -22.32 6.71
C GLU A 529 2.17 -23.16 5.62
N LEU A 530 2.74 -22.49 4.61
CA LEU A 530 3.46 -23.16 3.54
C LEU A 530 4.68 -23.94 4.05
N SER A 531 5.50 -23.34 4.92
CA SER A 531 6.70 -23.98 5.47
C SER A 531 6.37 -25.17 6.37
N LEU A 532 5.34 -25.06 7.21
CA LEU A 532 4.88 -26.17 8.05
C LEU A 532 4.42 -27.36 7.21
N PHE A 533 3.66 -27.10 6.14
CA PHE A 533 3.27 -28.16 5.21
C PHE A 533 4.47 -28.75 4.47
N ALA A 534 5.34 -27.91 3.89
CA ALA A 534 6.50 -28.36 3.11
C ALA A 534 7.45 -29.25 3.93
N LYS A 535 7.62 -28.98 5.23
CA LYS A 535 8.43 -29.80 6.16
C LYS A 535 7.82 -31.17 6.48
N SER A 536 6.53 -31.38 6.17
CA SER A 536 5.82 -32.64 6.44
C SER A 536 5.82 -33.63 5.25
N VAL A 537 6.38 -33.22 4.10
CA VAL A 537 6.37 -33.97 2.84
C VAL A 537 7.79 -34.10 2.27
N ASN A 538 7.96 -34.89 1.21
CA ASN A 538 9.28 -35.12 0.62
C ASN A 538 9.60 -34.11 -0.48
N GLU A 539 10.90 -33.93 -0.73
CA GLU A 539 11.40 -33.23 -1.90
C GLU A 539 10.82 -33.83 -3.19
N GLY A 540 10.39 -32.97 -4.12
CA GLY A 540 9.80 -33.37 -5.39
C GLY A 540 8.31 -33.70 -5.33
N ASP A 541 7.71 -33.78 -4.14
CA ASP A 541 6.26 -33.97 -4.02
C ASP A 541 5.51 -32.76 -4.62
N GLN A 542 4.38 -33.05 -5.27
CA GLN A 542 3.52 -32.06 -5.93
C GLN A 542 2.08 -32.22 -5.48
N PHE A 543 1.39 -31.11 -5.24
CA PHE A 543 0.04 -31.11 -4.68
C PHE A 543 -0.87 -30.13 -5.41
N TRP A 544 -2.13 -30.50 -5.63
CA TRP A 544 -3.16 -29.56 -6.03
C TRP A 544 -3.44 -28.57 -4.89
N MET A 545 -3.66 -27.30 -5.25
CA MET A 545 -4.11 -26.25 -4.34
C MET A 545 -5.36 -25.58 -4.87
N ASN A 546 -6.26 -25.13 -3.99
CA ASN A 546 -7.47 -24.40 -4.37
C ASN A 546 -7.15 -22.95 -4.74
N TYR A 547 -6.43 -22.80 -5.84
CA TYR A 547 -5.96 -21.54 -6.37
C TYR A 547 -5.93 -21.61 -7.90
N ARG A 548 -6.58 -20.64 -8.54
CA ARG A 548 -6.71 -20.59 -10.00
C ARG A 548 -6.85 -19.16 -10.50
N ALA A 549 -6.55 -18.95 -11.77
CA ALA A 549 -6.81 -17.68 -12.43
C ALA A 549 -8.27 -17.59 -12.90
N ILE A 550 -8.95 -16.48 -12.58
CA ILE A 550 -10.28 -16.12 -13.06
C ILE A 550 -10.19 -14.71 -13.66
N GLY A 551 -10.32 -14.60 -14.98
CA GLY A 551 -10.09 -13.33 -15.67
C GLY A 551 -8.63 -12.89 -15.54
N ASP A 552 -8.42 -11.71 -14.97
CA ASP A 552 -7.12 -11.09 -14.69
C ASP A 552 -6.62 -11.32 -13.25
N ARG A 553 -7.38 -12.05 -12.42
CA ARG A 553 -7.11 -12.23 -10.98
C ARG A 553 -6.79 -13.66 -10.61
N TRP A 554 -6.03 -13.83 -9.54
CA TRP A 554 -5.79 -15.13 -8.93
C TRP A 554 -6.63 -15.27 -7.68
N VAL A 555 -7.54 -16.25 -7.69
CA VAL A 555 -8.54 -16.40 -6.63
C VAL A 555 -8.25 -17.65 -5.81
N PRO A 556 -8.00 -17.51 -4.50
CA PRO A 556 -7.99 -18.64 -3.59
C PRO A 556 -9.43 -19.02 -3.23
N PHE A 557 -9.70 -20.32 -3.07
CA PHE A 557 -11.01 -20.83 -2.60
C PHE A 557 -12.19 -20.60 -3.53
N ALA A 558 -11.99 -20.66 -4.84
CA ALA A 558 -13.11 -20.52 -5.76
C ALA A 558 -14.04 -21.73 -5.62
N GLU A 559 -15.27 -21.50 -5.15
CA GLU A 559 -16.35 -22.50 -5.12
C GLU A 559 -16.63 -23.10 -6.52
#